data_AF-A0A925EU04-F1
#
_entry.id   AF-A0A925EU04-F1
#
_cell.length_a   1.000
_cell.length_b   1.000
_cell.length_c   1.000
_cell.angle_alpha   90.00
_cell.angle_beta   90.00
_cell.angle_gamma   90.00
#
_symmetry.space_group_name_H-M   'P 1'
#
loop_
_entity.id
_entity.type
_entity.pdbx_description
1 polymer ?
#
loop_
_entity_poly.entity_id
_entity_poly.type
_entity_poly.pdbx_seq_one_letter_code
_entity_poly.pdbx_strand_id
1 'polypeptide(L)'
;MPPKLSSPPDPRSPEYRELRDKINFALHVALFAATNSGIAFFQRLHQADWPWQGWLGILWFLGLAVHGIYVFALARYSEPI
;
A
#
# COMPACT_ATOMS: atom_id res chain seq x y z
N MET A 1 -14.01 24.39 -30.29
CA MET A 1 -13.08 23.24 -30.43
C MET A 1 -13.80 21.99 -29.93
N PRO A 2 -13.73 20.84 -30.63
CA PRO A 2 -14.25 19.59 -30.08
C PRO A 2 -13.48 19.22 -28.81
N PRO A 3 -14.14 18.71 -27.75
CA PRO A 3 -13.46 18.27 -26.54
C PRO A 3 -12.49 17.15 -26.87
N LYS A 4 -11.20 17.36 -26.55
CA LYS A 4 -10.19 16.32 -26.66
C LYS A 4 -10.34 15.43 -25.43
N LEU A 5 -10.86 14.21 -25.61
CA LEU A 5 -10.80 13.20 -24.56
C LEU A 5 -9.32 12.97 -24.23
N SER A 6 -8.93 13.03 -22.96
CA SER A 6 -7.54 12.77 -22.58
C SER A 6 -7.16 11.37 -23.04
N SER A 7 -6.05 11.25 -23.76
CA SER A 7 -5.47 9.94 -24.04
C SER A 7 -5.09 9.27 -22.72
N PRO A 8 -5.24 7.94 -22.60
CA PRO A 8 -4.77 7.22 -21.42
C PRO A 8 -3.30 7.55 -21.14
N PRO A 9 -2.89 7.73 -19.88
CA PRO A 9 -1.49 7.97 -19.54
C PRO A 9 -0.59 6.84 -20.03
N ASP A 10 0.63 7.14 -20.48
CA ASP A 10 1.60 6.11 -20.85
C ASP A 10 2.08 5.37 -19.59
N PRO A 11 1.85 4.04 -19.48
CA PRO A 11 2.27 3.26 -18.32
C PRO A 11 3.79 3.19 -18.12
N ARG A 12 4.57 3.49 -19.16
CA ARG A 12 6.04 3.52 -19.10
C ARG A 12 6.59 4.86 -18.63
N SER A 13 5.75 5.90 -18.58
CA SER A 13 6.18 7.22 -18.15
C SER A 13 6.66 7.19 -16.68
N PRO A 14 7.75 7.90 -16.35
CA PRO A 14 8.24 8.05 -14.98
C PRO A 14 7.14 8.47 -13.99
N GLU A 15 6.36 9.47 -14.37
CA GLU A 15 5.30 10.06 -13.54
C GLU A 15 4.19 9.05 -13.23
N TYR A 16 3.76 8.27 -14.23
CA TYR A 16 2.76 7.24 -14.03
C TYR A 16 3.25 6.14 -13.09
N ARG A 17 4.51 5.70 -13.24
CA ARG A 17 5.10 4.67 -12.38
C ARG A 17 5.20 5.14 -10.94
N GLU A 18 5.68 6.36 -10.70
CA GLU A 18 5.78 6.93 -9.36
C GLU A 18 4.42 7.05 -8.69
N LEU A 19 3.42 7.59 -9.40
CA LEU A 19 2.07 7.71 -8.87
C LEU A 19 1.46 6.35 -8.56
N ARG A 20 1.61 5.38 -9.47
CA ARG A 20 1.11 4.02 -9.29
C ARG A 20 1.69 3.36 -8.05
N ASP A 21 3.00 3.45 -7.85
CA ASP A 21 3.68 2.79 -6.74
C ASP A 21 3.27 3.43 -5.39
N LYS A 22 3.09 4.76 -5.35
CA LYS A 22 2.54 5.47 -4.17
C LYS A 22 1.09 5.07 -3.86
N ILE A 23 0.23 5.02 -4.87
CA ILE A 23 -1.18 4.58 -4.71
C ILE A 23 -1.22 3.13 -4.22
N ASN A 24 -0.41 2.26 -4.80
CA ASN A 24 -0.33 0.87 -4.40
C ASN A 24 0.13 0.74 -2.94
N PHE A 25 1.15 1.50 -2.53
CA PHE A 25 1.58 1.55 -1.13
C PHE A 25 0.47 2.04 -0.20
N ALA A 26 -0.22 3.13 -0.55
CA ALA A 26 -1.33 3.67 0.24
C ALA A 26 -2.48 2.65 0.40
N LEU A 27 -2.78 1.87 -0.66
CA LEU A 27 -3.76 0.80 -0.60
C LEU A 27 -3.35 -0.30 0.39
N HIS A 28 -2.08 -0.69 0.41
CA HIS A 28 -1.58 -1.68 1.38
C HIS A 28 -1.69 -1.15 2.82
N VAL A 29 -1.39 0.13 3.04
CA VAL A 29 -1.55 0.76 4.37
C VAL A 29 -3.02 0.77 4.78
N ALA A 30 -3.94 1.13 3.87
CA ALA A 30 -5.37 1.12 4.14
C ALA A 30 -5.88 -0.29 4.49
N LEU A 31 -5.44 -1.31 3.73
CA LEU A 31 -5.79 -2.71 4.00
C LEU A 31 -5.27 -3.17 5.36
N PHE A 32 -4.00 -2.90 5.66
CA PHE A 32 -3.41 -3.20 6.96
C PHE A 32 -4.22 -2.56 8.10
N ALA A 33 -4.55 -1.27 7.99
CA ALA A 33 -5.30 -0.56 9.01
C ALA A 33 -6.73 -1.14 9.16
N ALA A 34 -7.45 -1.35 8.06
CA ALA A 34 -8.81 -1.89 8.07
C ALA A 34 -8.85 -3.31 8.67
N THR A 35 -7.94 -4.19 8.27
CA THR A 35 -7.89 -5.56 8.78
C THR A 35 -7.48 -5.61 10.25
N ASN A 36 -6.40 -4.92 10.65
CA ASN A 36 -5.94 -4.97 12.04
C ASN A 36 -6.92 -4.29 13.00
N SER A 37 -7.58 -3.21 12.59
CA SER A 37 -8.66 -2.59 13.39
C SER A 37 -9.88 -3.51 13.52
N GLY A 38 -10.28 -4.19 12.45
CA GLY A 38 -11.34 -5.20 12.49
C GLY A 38 -11.01 -6.35 13.45
N ILE A 39 -9.81 -6.93 13.34
CA ILE A 39 -9.35 -7.97 14.26
C ILE A 39 -9.37 -7.46 15.71
N ALA A 40 -8.85 -6.27 15.95
CA ALA A 40 -8.82 -5.65 17.28
C ALA A 40 -10.24 -5.40 17.85
N PHE A 41 -11.21 -5.06 17.00
CA PHE A 41 -12.61 -4.92 17.38
C PHE A 41 -13.20 -6.26 17.82
N PHE A 42 -13.08 -7.31 16.99
CA PHE A 42 -13.62 -8.63 17.32
C PHE A 42 -12.92 -9.30 18.49
N GLN A 43 -11.60 -9.08 18.65
CA GLN A 43 -10.86 -9.55 19.82
C GLN A 43 -11.50 -9.03 21.12
N ARG A 44 -11.86 -7.74 21.16
CA ARG A 44 -12.53 -7.13 22.32
C ARG A 44 -13.96 -7.63 22.49
N LEU A 45 -14.70 -7.76 21.39
CA LEU A 45 -16.08 -8.25 21.40
C LEU A 45 -16.18 -9.66 21.98
N HIS A 46 -15.24 -10.53 21.64
CA HIS A 46 -15.22 -11.93 22.07
C HIS A 46 -14.35 -12.19 23.31
N GLN A 47 -13.66 -11.17 23.85
CA GLN A 47 -12.64 -11.31 24.89
C GLN A 47 -11.61 -12.40 24.54
N ALA A 48 -11.26 -12.48 23.26
CA ALA A 48 -10.40 -13.52 22.73
C ALA A 48 -8.93 -13.19 22.99
N ASP A 49 -8.13 -14.21 23.34
CA ASP A 49 -6.68 -14.09 23.49
C ASP A 49 -5.98 -14.93 22.43
N TRP A 50 -5.88 -14.38 21.22
CA TRP A 50 -5.31 -15.07 20.08
C TRP A 50 -3.79 -14.88 20.04
N PRO A 51 -2.98 -15.95 20.23
CA PRO A 51 -1.53 -15.83 20.31
C PRO A 51 -0.89 -15.40 18.98
N TRP A 52 -1.59 -15.58 17.85
CA TRP A 52 -1.12 -15.22 16.51
C TRP A 52 -1.32 -13.74 16.18
N GLN A 53 -2.18 -13.02 16.91
CA GLN A 53 -2.58 -11.66 16.53
C GLN A 53 -1.40 -10.67 16.55
N GLY A 54 -0.56 -10.74 17.57
CA GLY A 54 0.64 -9.90 17.67
C GLY A 54 1.62 -10.16 16.53
N TRP A 55 1.89 -11.43 16.23
CA TRP A 55 2.80 -11.82 15.14
C TRP A 55 2.30 -11.40 13.77
N LEU A 56 0.99 -11.54 13.51
CA LEU A 56 0.38 -11.10 12.26
C LEU A 56 0.58 -9.60 12.04
N GLY A 57 0.31 -8.77 13.06
CA GLY A 57 0.49 -7.32 12.98
C GLY A 57 1.95 -6.92 12.74
N ILE A 58 2.89 -7.52 13.48
CA ILE A 58 4.32 -7.21 13.39
C ILE A 58 4.89 -7.59 12.03
N LEU A 59 4.68 -8.84 11.57
CA LEU A 59 5.23 -9.32 10.31
C LEU A 59 4.65 -8.55 9.12
N TRP A 60 3.36 -8.24 9.16
CA TRP A 60 2.74 -7.44 8.10
C TRP A 60 3.23 -5.99 8.11
N PHE A 61 3.38 -5.38 9.29
CA PHE A 61 3.95 -4.03 9.41
C PHE A 61 5.39 -3.99 8.88
N LEU A 62 6.21 -5.00 9.15
CA LEU A 62 7.56 -5.11 8.58
C LEU A 62 7.51 -5.17 7.04
N GLY A 63 6.58 -5.95 6.46
CA GLY A 63 6.37 -5.98 5.02
C GLY A 63 5.99 -4.62 4.44
N LEU A 64 5.11 -3.87 5.13
CA LEU A 64 4.78 -2.49 4.78
C LEU A 64 5.99 -1.57 4.88
N ALA A 65 6.80 -1.67 5.92
CA ALA A 65 8.00 -0.86 6.08
C ALA A 65 8.98 -1.09 4.92
N VAL A 66 9.22 -2.36 4.55
CA VAL A 66 10.05 -2.72 3.39
C VAL A 66 9.48 -2.13 2.09
N HIS A 67 8.16 -2.24 1.87
CA HIS A 67 7.51 -1.66 0.70
C HIS A 67 7.62 -0.13 0.68
N GLY A 68 7.45 0.53 1.83
CA GLY A 68 7.61 1.98 1.95
C GLY A 68 9.04 2.43 1.65
N ILE A 69 10.05 1.73 2.19
CA ILE A 69 11.46 1.99 1.88
C ILE A 69 11.71 1.85 0.37
N TYR A 70 11.15 0.82 -0.27
CA TYR A 70 11.26 0.66 -1.72
C TYR A 70 10.68 1.87 -2.46
N VAL A 71 9.43 2.25 -2.20
CA VAL A 71 8.72 3.31 -2.94
C VAL A 71 9.35 4.69 -2.74
N PHE A 72 9.78 5.01 -1.53
CA PHE A 72 10.24 6.37 -1.18
C PHE A 72 11.76 6.55 -1.21
N ALA A 73 12.56 5.50 -1.01
CA ALA A 73 14.01 5.61 -0.91
C ALA A 73 14.78 4.93 -2.06
N LEU A 74 14.24 3.84 -2.64
CA LEU A 74 14.97 3.03 -3.62
C LEU A 74 14.46 3.18 -5.06
N ALA A 75 13.18 3.47 -5.26
CA ALA A 75 12.58 3.51 -6.58
C ALA A 75 13.14 4.69 -7.41
N ARG A 76 13.76 4.35 -8.55
CA ARG A 76 14.33 5.31 -9.51
C ARG A 76 13.42 5.38 -10.74
N TYR A 77 12.64 6.45 -10.84
CA TYR A 77 11.67 6.61 -11.93
C TYR A 77 12.24 7.29 -13.17
N SER A 78 13.42 7.92 -13.07
CA SER A 78 14.09 8.63 -14.16
C SER A 78 14.75 7.71 -15.21
N GLU A 79 14.96 6.43 -14.88
CA GLU A 79 15.59 5.48 -15.80
C GLU A 79 14.54 4.87 -16.75
N PRO A 80 14.74 4.94 -18.09
CA PRO A 80 13.92 4.21 -19.04
C PRO A 80 14.16 2.69 -18.88
N ILE A 81 13.09 1.91 -19.06
CA ILE A 81 13.12 0.44 -18.99
C ILE A 81 13.65 -0.13 -20.30
#